data_AF-A0A8T0AUF4-F1
#
_entry.id   AF-A0A8T0AUF4-F1
#
_cell.length_a   1.000
_cell.length_b   1.000
_cell.length_c   1.000
_cell.angle_alpha   90.00
_cell.angle_beta   90.00
_cell.angle_gamma   90.00
#
_symmetry.space_group_name_H-M   'P 1'
#
loop_
_entity.id
_entity.type
_entity.pdbx_description
1 polymer ?
#
loop_
_entity_poly.entity_id
_entity_poly.type
_entity_poly.pdbx_seq_one_letter_code
_entity_poly.pdbx_strand_id
1 'polypeptide(L)'
;MEMALVNTYFKKREEHRVTYKSGRRCTQADYVLCRRCNLIGDKVLAGDSVARQHWMVVCWMVLKKKRRRLRTKRRIRWWKLKEEECSVRFREEVRQGLGGAEEVRDDYCRSDKGDS
;
A
#
# COMPACT_ATOMS: atom_id res chain seq x y z
N MET A 1 -21.39 17.62 -10.63
CA MET A 1 -20.25 16.78 -11.07
C MET A 1 -20.46 15.39 -10.49
N GLU A 2 -20.66 14.38 -11.33
CA GLU A 2 -21.01 13.04 -10.86
C GLU A 2 -19.77 12.24 -10.46
N MET A 3 -19.86 11.60 -9.28
CA MET A 3 -18.81 10.76 -8.74
C MET A 3 -19.24 9.29 -8.83
N ALA A 4 -18.27 8.40 -9.02
CA ALA A 4 -18.49 6.96 -9.07
C ALA A 4 -17.62 6.29 -8.00
N LEU A 5 -18.25 5.41 -7.22
CA LEU A 5 -17.54 4.40 -6.45
C LEU A 5 -17.13 3.29 -7.42
N VAL A 6 -15.83 3.26 -7.73
CA VAL A 6 -15.23 2.40 -8.75
C VAL A 6 -15.67 0.94 -8.58
N ASN A 7 -15.55 0.44 -7.35
CA ASN A 7 -15.82 -0.97 -7.00
C ASN A 7 -17.26 -1.43 -7.20
N THR A 8 -18.21 -0.50 -7.22
CA THR A 8 -19.65 -0.78 -7.33
C THR A 8 -20.25 -0.28 -8.65
N TYR A 9 -19.49 0.49 -9.42
CA TYR A 9 -19.98 1.11 -10.65
C TYR A 9 -20.23 0.07 -11.76
N PHE A 10 -19.34 -0.92 -11.89
CA PHE A 10 -19.50 -2.00 -12.86
C PHE A 10 -20.18 -3.23 -12.23
N LYS A 11 -21.07 -3.88 -12.97
CA LYS A 11 -21.75 -5.10 -12.51
C LYS A 11 -20.74 -6.25 -12.47
N LYS A 12 -20.42 -6.71 -11.25
CA LYS A 12 -19.51 -7.84 -11.00
C LYS A 12 -20.21 -8.95 -10.23
N ARG A 13 -19.68 -10.17 -10.36
CA ARG A 13 -19.97 -11.29 -9.46
C ARG A 13 -19.54 -10.95 -8.04
N GLU A 14 -20.22 -11.52 -7.06
CA GLU A 14 -19.97 -11.24 -5.63
C GLU A 14 -18.54 -11.58 -5.22
N GLU A 15 -18.01 -12.70 -5.73
CA GLU A 15 -16.60 -13.12 -5.55
C GLU A 15 -15.58 -12.06 -6.01
N HIS A 16 -15.90 -11.28 -7.05
CA HIS A 16 -15.03 -10.24 -7.60
C HIS A 16 -15.22 -8.87 -6.95
N ARG A 17 -16.09 -8.76 -5.94
CA ARG A 17 -16.32 -7.53 -5.16
C ARG A 17 -15.58 -7.51 -3.83
N VAL A 18 -15.22 -8.68 -3.33
CA VAL A 18 -14.49 -8.85 -2.07
C VAL A 18 -13.15 -8.12 -2.18
N THR A 19 -12.85 -7.24 -1.24
CA THR A 19 -11.51 -6.62 -1.13
C THR A 19 -10.82 -7.00 0.16
N TYR A 20 -11.55 -7.61 1.09
CA TYR A 20 -11.03 -8.06 2.37
C TYR A 20 -11.52 -9.46 2.69
N LYS A 21 -10.61 -10.33 3.12
CA LYS A 21 -10.90 -11.69 3.56
C LYS A 21 -10.13 -12.01 4.84
N SER A 22 -10.85 -12.47 5.85
CA SER A 22 -10.28 -12.94 7.11
C SER A 22 -11.08 -14.12 7.64
N GLY A 23 -10.42 -15.28 7.72
CA GLY A 23 -11.07 -16.55 8.06
C GLY A 23 -12.25 -16.84 7.11
N ARG A 24 -13.45 -16.97 7.69
CA ARG A 24 -14.71 -17.20 6.97
C ARG A 24 -15.43 -15.92 6.54
N ARG A 25 -14.90 -14.73 6.89
CA ARG A 25 -15.52 -13.44 6.54
C ARG A 25 -14.91 -12.89 5.26
N CYS A 26 -15.78 -12.49 4.33
CA CYS A 26 -15.42 -11.80 3.10
C CYS A 26 -16.24 -10.51 3.03
N THR A 27 -15.58 -9.37 2.86
CA THR A 27 -16.25 -8.07 2.77
C THR A 27 -15.61 -7.19 1.71
N GLN A 28 -16.33 -6.15 1.31
CA GLN A 28 -15.78 -5.04 0.54
C GLN A 28 -15.42 -3.92 1.52
N ALA A 29 -14.14 -3.63 1.69
CA ALA A 29 -13.63 -2.64 2.65
C ALA A 29 -12.84 -1.51 1.98
N ASP A 30 -12.31 -1.75 0.77
CA ASP A 30 -11.45 -0.83 0.04
C ASP A 30 -12.24 -0.22 -1.11
N TYR A 31 -12.32 1.10 -1.17
CA TYR A 31 -13.08 1.82 -2.19
C TYR A 31 -12.22 2.88 -2.87
N VAL A 32 -12.35 2.99 -4.19
CA VAL A 32 -11.81 4.12 -4.95
C VAL A 32 -12.96 5.01 -5.39
N LEU A 33 -12.86 6.32 -5.10
CA LEU A 33 -13.82 7.33 -5.52
C LEU A 33 -13.21 8.17 -6.64
N CYS A 34 -13.89 8.28 -7.77
CA CYS A 34 -13.42 9.09 -8.90
C CYS A 34 -14.56 9.82 -9.61
N ARG A 35 -14.21 10.71 -10.53
CA ARG A 35 -15.20 11.36 -11.40
C ARG A 35 -15.71 10.35 -12.42
N ARG A 36 -17.03 10.20 -12.54
CA ARG A 36 -17.66 9.21 -13.41
C ARG A 36 -17.20 9.33 -14.86
N CYS A 37 -17.10 10.55 -15.38
CA CYS A 37 -16.66 10.82 -16.76
C CYS A 37 -15.23 10.36 -17.08
N ASN A 38 -14.42 10.04 -16.07
CA ASN A 38 -13.04 9.62 -16.24
C ASN A 38 -12.86 8.11 -16.05
N LEU A 39 -13.86 7.37 -15.57
CA LEU A 39 -13.75 5.95 -15.26
C LEU A 39 -13.97 5.10 -16.52
N ILE A 40 -12.98 4.29 -16.90
CA ILE A 40 -13.05 3.37 -18.04
C ILE A 40 -13.45 1.96 -17.58
N GLY A 41 -12.88 1.50 -16.48
CA GLY A 41 -13.07 0.14 -16.00
C GLY A 41 -12.41 -0.09 -14.65
N ASP A 42 -12.69 -1.24 -14.04
CA ASP A 42 -12.05 -1.66 -12.80
C ASP A 42 -11.98 -3.18 -12.62
N LYS A 43 -11.09 -3.63 -11.74
CA LYS A 43 -10.88 -5.04 -11.40
C LYS A 43 -10.35 -5.16 -9.97
N VAL A 44 -10.78 -6.21 -9.27
CA VAL A 44 -10.14 -6.60 -8.01
C VAL A 44 -9.17 -7.74 -8.30
N LEU A 45 -7.92 -7.59 -7.88
CA LEU A 45 -6.88 -8.60 -7.98
C LEU A 45 -6.83 -9.38 -6.66
N ALA A 46 -7.32 -10.61 -6.69
CA ALA A 46 -7.07 -11.57 -5.62
C ALA A 46 -5.59 -11.97 -5.68
N GLY A 47 -4.87 -11.82 -4.57
CA GLY A 47 -3.50 -12.32 -4.43
C GLY A 47 -3.48 -13.75 -3.90
N ASP A 48 -2.37 -14.47 -4.12
CA ASP A 48 -2.18 -15.80 -3.54
C ASP A 48 -2.25 -15.71 -2.01
N SER A 49 -3.09 -16.58 -1.46
CA SER A 49 -3.82 -16.41 -0.20
C SER A 49 -3.01 -16.62 1.07
N VAL A 50 -1.68 -16.49 1.04
CA VAL A 50 -0.83 -16.90 2.18
C VAL A 50 -0.63 -15.78 3.21
N ALA A 51 -0.74 -14.50 2.85
CA ALA A 51 -0.45 -13.40 3.80
C ALA A 51 -1.34 -12.15 3.71
N ARG A 52 -2.09 -11.93 2.62
CA ARG A 52 -2.77 -10.64 2.41
C ARG A 52 -4.28 -10.76 2.65
N GLN A 53 -4.75 -10.25 3.79
CA GLN A 53 -6.17 -10.10 4.06
C GLN A 53 -6.85 -9.13 3.08
N HIS A 54 -6.10 -8.15 2.56
CA HIS A 54 -6.59 -7.17 1.59
C HIS A 54 -6.21 -7.52 0.15
N TRP A 55 -7.18 -7.43 -0.75
CA TRP A 55 -7.04 -7.56 -2.19
C TRP A 55 -6.95 -6.18 -2.85
N MET A 56 -6.23 -6.11 -3.96
CA MET A 56 -5.97 -4.83 -4.60
C MET A 56 -7.11 -4.44 -5.53
N VAL A 57 -7.61 -3.22 -5.38
CA VAL A 57 -8.55 -2.61 -6.33
C VAL A 57 -7.75 -1.84 -7.38
N VAL A 58 -7.94 -2.21 -8.64
CA VAL A 58 -7.29 -1.56 -9.78
C VAL A 58 -8.37 -0.95 -10.67
N CYS A 59 -8.13 0.27 -11.17
CA CYS A 59 -9.02 0.91 -12.12
C CYS A 59 -8.26 1.63 -13.22
N TRP A 60 -8.90 1.69 -14.38
CA TRP A 60 -8.42 2.43 -15.54
C TRP A 60 -9.21 3.72 -15.65
N MET A 61 -8.51 4.86 -15.67
CA MET A 61 -9.14 6.17 -15.70
C MET A 61 -8.40 7.17 -16.60
N VAL A 62 -9.15 8.03 -17.28
CA VAL A 62 -8.59 9.16 -18.03
C VAL A 62 -8.37 10.33 -17.08
N LEU A 63 -7.11 10.60 -16.73
CA LEU A 63 -6.73 11.78 -15.96
C LEU A 63 -6.28 12.88 -16.92
N LYS A 64 -7.03 13.99 -16.99
CA LYS A 64 -6.52 15.21 -17.61
C LYS A 64 -5.27 15.65 -16.85
N LYS A 65 -4.10 15.66 -17.50
CA LYS A 65 -2.82 16.08 -16.92
C LYS A 65 -2.96 17.51 -16.37
N LYS A 66 -3.23 17.66 -15.08
CA LYS A 66 -2.69 18.78 -14.32
C LYS A 66 -1.37 18.30 -13.74
N ARG A 67 -0.26 18.52 -14.47
CA ARG A 67 1.09 18.44 -13.88
C ARG A 67 1.21 19.56 -12.86
N ARG A 68 0.55 19.45 -11.72
CA ARG A 68 1.19 19.91 -10.50
C ARG A 68 2.15 18.78 -10.17
N ARG A 69 3.45 19.01 -10.33
CA ARG A 69 4.42 18.34 -9.47
C ARG A 69 3.97 18.71 -8.06
N LEU A 70 3.10 17.91 -7.45
CA LEU A 70 3.04 17.86 -6.00
C LEU A 70 4.50 17.64 -5.62
N ARG A 71 5.11 18.61 -4.92
CA ARG A 71 6.42 18.45 -4.30
C ARG A 71 6.50 17.00 -3.85
N THR A 72 7.34 16.22 -4.51
CA THR A 72 7.37 14.77 -4.32
C THR A 72 7.42 14.52 -2.83
N LYS A 73 6.54 13.65 -2.32
CA LYS A 73 6.55 13.21 -0.91
C LYS A 73 8.00 12.98 -0.47
N ARG A 74 8.32 13.27 0.80
CA ARG A 74 9.58 12.88 1.44
C ARG A 74 9.85 11.42 1.06
N ARG A 75 10.80 11.18 0.14
CA ARG A 75 11.22 9.83 -0.22
C ARG A 75 12.07 9.34 0.94
N ILE A 76 11.53 8.39 1.70
CA ILE A 76 12.28 7.78 2.80
C ILE A 76 13.52 7.14 2.19
N ARG A 77 14.69 7.58 2.64
CA ARG A 77 15.98 7.16 2.10
C ARG A 77 16.48 5.94 2.85
N TRP A 78 15.76 4.82 2.78
CA TRP A 78 16.09 3.57 3.49
C TRP A 78 17.53 3.11 3.25
N TRP A 79 18.10 3.37 2.06
CA TRP A 79 19.48 3.04 1.75
C TRP A 79 20.51 3.76 2.63
N LYS A 80 20.16 4.90 3.25
CA LYS A 80 21.03 5.58 4.21
C LYS A 80 21.16 4.82 5.52
N LEU A 81 20.22 3.95 5.87
CA LEU A 81 20.36 3.10 7.07
C LEU A 81 21.43 2.02 6.91
N LYS A 82 21.98 1.83 5.71
CA LYS A 82 23.16 0.97 5.50
C LYS A 82 24.46 1.60 5.98
N GLU A 83 24.47 2.93 6.18
CA GLU A 83 25.59 3.67 6.74
C GLU A 83 25.50 3.61 8.27
N GLU A 84 26.59 3.19 8.92
CA GLU A 84 26.62 2.90 10.36
C GLU A 84 26.23 4.12 11.20
N GLU A 85 26.82 5.29 10.91
CA GLU A 85 26.52 6.55 11.60
C GLU A 85 25.02 6.91 11.49
N CYS A 86 24.46 6.79 10.28
CA CYS A 86 23.06 7.12 10.05
C CYS A 86 22.10 6.09 10.70
N SER A 87 22.51 4.83 10.80
CA SER A 87 21.75 3.76 11.47
C SER A 87 21.73 3.93 12.98
N VAL A 88 22.89 4.21 13.59
CA VAL A 88 23.01 4.46 15.04
C VAL A 88 22.18 5.68 15.44
N ARG A 89 22.36 6.81 14.75
CA ARG A 89 21.58 8.04 15.03
C ARG A 89 20.08 7.79 14.89
N PHE A 90 19.65 7.07 13.85
CA PHE A 90 18.25 6.73 13.65
C PHE A 90 17.70 5.88 14.80
N ARG A 91 18.43 4.85 15.25
CA ARG A 91 18.01 4.00 16.37
C ARG A 91 17.94 4.78 17.70
N GLU A 92 18.87 5.69 17.94
CA GLU A 92 18.86 6.56 19.12
C GLU A 92 17.65 7.52 19.12
N GLU A 93 17.39 8.19 17.99
CA GLU A 93 16.21 9.06 17.83
C GLU A 93 14.90 8.28 18.01
N VAL A 94 14.82 7.07 17.46
CA VAL A 94 13.66 6.18 17.63
C VAL A 94 13.51 5.75 19.09
N ARG A 95 14.60 5.38 19.77
CA ARG A 95 14.59 5.00 21.19
C ARG A 95 14.14 6.14 22.10
N GLN A 96 14.62 7.36 21.83
CA GLN A 96 14.21 8.56 22.56
C GLN A 96 12.74 8.90 22.28
N GLY A 97 12.29 8.78 21.03
CA GLY A 97 10.91 9.06 20.63
C GLY A 97 9.88 8.04 21.13
N LEU A 98 10.29 6.79 21.35
CA LEU A 98 9.44 5.70 21.88
C LEU A 98 9.48 5.58 23.41
N GLY A 99 10.10 6.52 24.12
CA GLY A 99 10.12 6.53 25.58
C GLY A 99 10.86 5.34 26.20
N GLY A 100 11.86 4.77 25.50
CA GLY A 100 12.71 3.70 26.04
C GLY A 100 12.16 2.27 25.91
N ALA A 101 11.24 2.00 24.98
CA ALA A 101 10.85 0.62 24.67
C ALA A 101 12.05 -0.21 24.13
N GLU A 102 12.48 -1.23 24.88
CA GLU A 102 13.46 -2.24 24.51
C GLU A 102 12.86 -3.21 23.49
N GLU A 103 13.13 -2.97 22.21
CA GLU A 103 13.46 -3.93 21.14
C GLU A 103 13.05 -3.32 19.79
N VAL A 104 14.01 -2.68 19.13
CA VAL A 104 13.93 -2.45 17.70
C VAL A 104 14.49 -3.71 17.05
N ARG A 105 13.63 -4.56 16.48
CA ARG A 105 14.07 -5.75 15.72
C ARG A 105 15.09 -5.34 14.66
N ASP A 106 16.30 -5.87 14.79
CA ASP A 106 17.49 -5.50 14.00
C ASP A 106 17.57 -6.28 12.66
N ASP A 107 16.43 -6.72 12.13
CA ASP A 107 16.35 -7.63 10.98
C ASP A 107 16.51 -6.91 9.62
N TYR A 108 16.81 -5.61 9.62
CA TYR A 108 16.86 -4.79 8.39
C TYR A 108 18.08 -5.04 7.49
N CYS A 109 19.05 -5.87 7.91
CA CYS A 109 20.32 -6.07 7.19
C CYS A 109 20.76 -7.54 7.01
N ARG A 110 19.84 -8.49 6.82
CA ARG A 110 20.20 -9.80 6.24
C ARG A 110 19.24 -10.13 5.10
N SER A 111 19.63 -9.75 3.89
CA SER A 111 19.22 -10.50 2.71
C SER A 111 20.39 -11.41 2.35
N ASP A 112 20.09 -12.70 2.44
CA ASP A 112 21.00 -13.81 2.24
C ASP A 112 21.76 -13.69 0.92
N LYS A 113 23.09 -13.76 1.00
CA LYS A 113 23.88 -14.28 -0.12
C LYS A 113 23.58 -15.79 -0.15
N GLY A 114 22.64 -16.18 -0.98
CA GLY A 114 22.55 -17.56 -1.43
C GLY A 114 23.67 -17.82 -2.42
N ASP A 115 24.68 -18.56 -1.99
CA ASP A 115 25.58 -19.30 -2.86
C ASP A 115 24.77 -20.43 -3.54
N SER A 116 24.81 -20.47 -4.87
CA SER A 116 24.62 -21.66 -5.71
C SER A 116 25.22 -21.37 -7.09
#